data_AF-A0A0B6ZA22-F1
#
_entry.id   AF-A0A0B6ZA22-F1
#
_cell.length_a   1.000
_cell.length_b   1.000
_cell.length_c   1.000
_cell.angle_alpha   90.00
_cell.angle_beta   90.00
_cell.angle_gamma   90.00
#
_symmetry.space_group_name_H-M   'P 1'
#
loop_
_entity.id
_entity.type
_entity.pdbx_description
1 polymer ?
#
loop_
_entity_poly.entity_id
_entity_poly.type
_entity_poly.pdbx_seq_one_letter_code
_entity_poly.pdbx_strand_id
1 'polypeptide(L)'
;QNLSLQLKQQLLQQSENGQLSVPQSIPMMTPILIAQKLTSTANLVTTQAGTALLTPSVLPTAIVRPQQTMFVQQVAKIAQPQIMTVTQTPVESSAPVQATAVRKNLSLSKEQMTEAQEMFKASNKVSRPEKALILGFMAGSRDNPCPQQGNVLNIKLSEKEEIVELSDGSKIIKYEDTYFQMNYITGEWKRFQKVREVAVS
;
A
#
# COMPACT_ATOMS: atom_id res chain seq x y z
N GLN A 1 16.91 48.32 -14.18
CA GLN A 1 16.37 48.29 -12.80
C GLN A 1 14.83 48.40 -12.73
N ASN A 2 14.10 48.75 -13.80
CA ASN A 2 12.65 48.93 -13.74
C ASN A 2 11.84 47.64 -14.04
N LEU A 3 12.43 46.68 -14.76
CA LEU A 3 11.73 45.46 -15.23
C LEU A 3 11.38 44.47 -14.10
N SER A 4 12.19 44.38 -13.05
CA SER A 4 11.93 43.47 -11.92
C SER A 4 10.80 43.96 -11.03
N LEU A 5 10.60 45.28 -10.91
CA LEU A 5 9.48 45.87 -10.19
C LEU A 5 8.15 45.61 -10.91
N GLN A 6 8.15 45.63 -12.24
CA GLN A 6 6.95 45.37 -13.04
C GLN A 6 6.54 43.89 -12.99
N LEU A 7 7.48 42.95 -13.03
CA LEU A 7 7.16 41.52 -12.84
C LEU A 7 6.62 41.23 -11.43
N LYS A 8 7.14 41.91 -10.40
CA LYS A 8 6.69 41.71 -9.01
C LYS A 8 5.26 42.25 -8.79
N GLN A 9 4.90 43.34 -9.46
CA GLN A 9 3.55 43.89 -9.43
C GLN A 9 2.55 43.02 -10.21
N GLN A 10 2.98 42.38 -11.31
CA GLN A 10 2.12 41.48 -12.10
C GLN A 10 1.85 40.12 -11.42
N LEU A 11 2.75 39.67 -10.54
CA LEU A 11 2.55 38.46 -9.72
C LEU A 11 1.60 38.69 -8.54
N LEU A 12 1.56 39.91 -7.98
CA LEU A 12 0.63 40.22 -6.88
C LEU A 12 -0.83 40.33 -7.36
N GLN A 13 -1.07 40.81 -8.58
CA GLN A 13 -2.43 41.00 -9.11
C GLN A 13 -3.15 39.68 -9.45
N GLN A 14 -2.43 38.56 -9.56
CA GLN A 14 -3.03 37.25 -9.88
C GLN A 14 -3.58 36.50 -8.66
N SER A 15 -3.44 37.05 -7.45
CA SER A 15 -3.84 36.37 -6.21
C SER A 15 -5.26 36.71 -5.73
N GLU A 16 -6.02 37.56 -6.44
CA GLU A 16 -7.26 38.16 -5.90
C GLU A 16 -8.56 37.84 -6.67
N ASN A 17 -8.58 36.89 -7.62
CA ASN A 17 -9.81 36.59 -8.40
C ASN A 17 -10.27 35.11 -8.40
N GLY A 18 -10.06 34.40 -7.29
CA GLY A 18 -10.63 33.07 -7.06
C GLY A 18 -11.99 33.13 -6.35
N GLN A 19 -12.99 33.75 -6.98
CA GLN A 19 -14.35 33.89 -6.45
C GLN A 19 -15.05 32.53 -6.36
N LEU A 20 -15.53 32.21 -5.14
CA LEU A 20 -16.45 31.12 -4.84
C LEU A 20 -17.71 31.22 -5.71
N SER A 21 -17.91 30.26 -6.60
CA SER A 21 -19.20 30.04 -7.26
C SER A 21 -19.66 28.63 -6.93
N VAL A 22 -20.74 28.56 -6.15
CA VAL A 22 -21.47 27.35 -5.79
C VAL A 22 -22.52 27.05 -6.86
N PRO A 23 -22.50 25.89 -7.53
CA PRO A 23 -23.66 25.42 -8.27
C PRO A 23 -24.43 24.38 -7.45
N GLN A 24 -25.66 24.79 -7.12
CA GLN A 24 -26.93 24.06 -7.07
C GLN A 24 -26.99 22.55 -6.77
N SER A 25 -27.90 22.26 -5.84
CA SER A 25 -28.44 20.97 -5.39
C SER A 25 -28.75 19.96 -6.51
N ILE A 26 -28.17 18.78 -6.39
CA ILE A 26 -28.49 17.59 -7.19
C ILE A 26 -29.56 16.79 -6.42
N PRO A 27 -30.66 16.34 -7.04
CA PRO A 27 -31.65 15.49 -6.38
C PRO A 27 -31.06 14.13 -5.98
N MET A 28 -31.39 13.73 -4.76
CA MET A 28 -31.01 12.46 -4.13
C MET A 28 -31.51 11.26 -4.95
N MET A 29 -30.60 10.57 -5.66
CA MET A 29 -30.87 9.22 -6.16
C MET A 29 -30.49 8.18 -5.10
N THR A 30 -31.43 7.28 -4.86
CA THR A 30 -31.36 6.13 -3.96
C THR A 30 -30.20 5.19 -4.31
N PRO A 31 -29.52 4.58 -3.33
CA PRO A 31 -28.57 3.50 -3.62
C PRO A 31 -29.34 2.25 -4.06
N ILE A 32 -29.24 1.92 -5.35
CA ILE A 32 -29.55 0.58 -5.85
C ILE A 32 -28.41 -0.36 -5.41
N LEU A 33 -28.78 -1.37 -4.62
CA LEU A 33 -27.91 -2.46 -4.20
C LEU A 33 -27.67 -3.41 -5.39
N ILE A 34 -26.59 -3.21 -6.16
CA ILE A 34 -26.14 -4.21 -7.14
C ILE A 34 -25.26 -5.21 -6.42
N ALA A 35 -25.80 -6.41 -6.21
CA ALA A 35 -25.04 -7.59 -5.85
C ALA A 35 -24.05 -7.93 -6.96
N GLN A 36 -22.77 -7.58 -6.80
CA GLN A 36 -21.71 -8.12 -7.64
C GLN A 36 -21.45 -9.57 -7.24
N LYS A 37 -21.94 -10.50 -8.07
CA LYS A 37 -21.51 -11.90 -8.07
C LYS A 37 -20.00 -11.93 -8.38
N LEU A 38 -19.22 -12.43 -7.43
CA LEU A 38 -17.82 -12.80 -7.64
C LEU A 38 -17.76 -13.99 -8.62
N THR A 39 -17.47 -13.73 -9.89
CA THR A 39 -16.96 -14.76 -10.81
C THR A 39 -15.45 -14.73 -10.75
N SER A 40 -14.89 -15.69 -10.01
CA SER A 40 -13.46 -15.95 -9.94
C SER A 40 -13.03 -16.67 -11.23
N THR A 41 -12.34 -15.99 -12.13
CA THR A 41 -11.65 -16.62 -13.27
C THR A 41 -10.26 -17.06 -12.81
N ALA A 42 -10.16 -18.32 -12.41
CA ALA A 42 -8.88 -18.99 -12.27
C ALA A 42 -8.42 -19.47 -13.66
N ASN A 43 -7.34 -18.88 -14.19
CA ASN A 43 -6.63 -19.42 -15.34
C ASN A 43 -5.83 -20.65 -14.88
N LEU A 44 -6.21 -21.83 -15.36
CA LEU A 44 -5.38 -23.03 -15.34
C LEU A 44 -5.09 -23.43 -16.79
N VAL A 45 -3.88 -23.11 -17.24
CA VAL A 45 -3.21 -23.81 -18.34
C VAL A 45 -2.81 -25.17 -17.80
N THR A 46 -3.17 -26.26 -18.50
CA THR A 46 -2.27 -27.39 -18.84
C THR A 46 -3.06 -28.60 -19.38
N THR A 47 -2.84 -28.86 -20.68
CA THR A 47 -2.88 -30.11 -21.46
C THR A 47 -4.09 -31.04 -21.42
N GLN A 48 -4.74 -31.18 -22.59
CA GLN A 48 -5.48 -32.38 -23.01
C GLN A 48 -4.74 -33.05 -24.17
N ALA A 49 -4.52 -34.36 -24.06
CA ALA A 49 -4.11 -35.25 -25.13
C ALA A 49 -5.17 -36.35 -25.31
N GLY A 50 -5.52 -36.63 -26.56
CA GLY A 50 -6.15 -37.86 -27.05
C GLY A 50 -5.62 -38.04 -28.47
N THR A 51 -5.25 -39.21 -28.97
CA THR A 51 -5.73 -40.58 -28.77
C THR A 51 -4.56 -41.55 -28.97
N ALA A 52 -4.47 -42.60 -28.17
CA ALA A 52 -3.58 -43.74 -28.43
C ALA A 52 -4.46 -44.97 -28.71
N LEU A 53 -4.20 -45.64 -29.83
CA LEU A 53 -4.56 -47.03 -30.02
C LEU A 53 -3.25 -47.85 -30.01
N LEU A 54 -3.36 -49.10 -29.56
CA LEU A 54 -2.44 -50.27 -29.58
C LEU A 54 -1.51 -50.53 -28.36
N THR A 55 -2.02 -51.38 -27.43
CA THR A 55 -1.45 -52.59 -26.73
C THR A 55 -0.13 -52.55 -25.91
N PRO A 56 0.14 -53.56 -25.03
CA PRO A 56 -0.68 -54.10 -23.93
C PRO A 56 0.06 -54.21 -22.56
N SER A 57 -0.76 -54.33 -21.50
CA SER A 57 -0.58 -55.13 -20.26
C SER A 57 0.56 -54.82 -19.27
N VAL A 58 0.23 -54.12 -18.18
CA VAL A 58 0.62 -54.48 -16.79
C VAL A 58 -0.46 -54.01 -15.80
N LEU A 59 -0.70 -54.83 -14.77
CA LEU A 59 -1.73 -54.74 -13.72
C LEU A 59 -1.65 -53.45 -12.86
N PRO A 60 -2.78 -52.81 -12.46
CA PRO A 60 -2.78 -51.86 -11.35
C PRO A 60 -3.62 -52.34 -10.14
N THR A 61 -3.03 -52.16 -8.96
CA THR A 61 -3.64 -52.30 -7.63
C THR A 61 -4.53 -51.08 -7.31
N ALA A 62 -5.57 -51.34 -6.49
CA ALA A 62 -6.78 -50.55 -6.31
C ALA A 62 -6.69 -49.19 -5.58
N ILE A 63 -7.45 -48.25 -6.15
CA ILE A 63 -8.37 -47.22 -5.61
C ILE A 63 -8.58 -47.16 -4.07
N VAL A 64 -8.36 -45.99 -3.47
CA VAL A 64 -9.14 -45.47 -2.31
C VAL A 64 -9.38 -43.96 -2.45
N ARG A 65 -10.62 -43.54 -2.25
CA ARG A 65 -11.19 -42.19 -2.44
C ARG A 65 -11.36 -41.49 -1.08
N PRO A 66 -11.01 -40.21 -0.88
CA PRO A 66 -11.34 -39.52 0.38
C PRO A 66 -12.80 -39.01 0.38
N GLN A 67 -13.54 -39.38 1.43
CA GLN A 67 -14.85 -38.80 1.77
C GLN A 67 -14.66 -37.44 2.45
N GLN A 68 -15.46 -36.44 2.06
CA GLN A 68 -15.60 -35.18 2.79
C GLN A 68 -16.86 -35.24 3.66
N THR A 69 -16.71 -35.04 4.96
CA THR A 69 -17.81 -34.92 5.92
C THR A 69 -18.20 -33.45 6.07
N MET A 70 -19.47 -33.16 5.79
CA MET A 70 -20.11 -31.87 6.03
C MET A 70 -20.47 -31.75 7.52
N PHE A 71 -20.13 -30.65 8.19
CA PHE A 71 -20.74 -30.25 9.45
C PHE A 71 -21.55 -28.98 9.25
N VAL A 72 -22.88 -29.12 9.25
CA VAL A 72 -23.85 -28.03 9.34
C VAL A 72 -24.41 -28.08 10.76
N GLN A 73 -24.06 -27.14 11.62
CA GLN A 73 -24.71 -26.98 12.92
C GLN A 73 -25.52 -25.68 12.91
N GLN A 74 -26.82 -25.84 12.68
CA GLN A 74 -27.84 -24.82 12.86
C GLN A 74 -28.57 -25.14 14.17
N VAL A 75 -28.58 -24.22 15.14
CA VAL A 75 -29.57 -24.21 16.23
C VAL A 75 -30.01 -22.79 16.50
N ALA A 76 -31.32 -22.57 16.46
CA ALA A 76 -32.01 -21.32 16.74
C ALA A 76 -33.02 -21.53 17.87
N LYS A 77 -33.21 -20.47 18.68
CA LYS A 77 -34.25 -20.26 19.73
C LYS A 77 -34.04 -21.11 20.99
N ILE A 78 -34.16 -20.58 22.22
CA ILE A 78 -35.35 -19.94 22.81
C ILE A 78 -34.92 -18.90 23.86
N ALA A 79 -35.60 -17.76 23.86
CA ALA A 79 -35.53 -16.73 24.90
C ALA A 79 -36.32 -17.16 26.14
N GLN A 80 -35.75 -16.98 27.33
CA GLN A 80 -36.45 -17.16 28.60
C GLN A 80 -36.15 -15.94 29.50
N PRO A 81 -37.17 -15.18 29.93
CA PRO A 81 -36.98 -14.11 30.90
C PRO A 81 -37.01 -14.72 32.31
N GLN A 82 -35.90 -14.61 33.04
CA GLN A 82 -35.86 -14.92 34.48
C GLN A 82 -35.59 -13.63 35.23
N ILE A 83 -36.69 -13.04 35.71
CA ILE A 83 -36.72 -12.02 36.74
C ILE A 83 -36.44 -12.72 38.08
N MET A 84 -35.28 -12.45 38.67
CA MET A 84 -35.03 -12.72 40.09
C MET A 84 -34.38 -11.50 40.75
N THR A 85 -35.13 -10.97 41.71
CA THR A 85 -34.81 -9.87 42.61
C THR A 85 -34.07 -10.41 43.82
N VAL A 86 -32.80 -10.00 44.08
CA VAL A 86 -32.20 -9.99 45.44
C VAL A 86 -31.14 -8.89 45.55
N THR A 87 -31.56 -7.74 46.07
CA THR A 87 -31.03 -6.98 47.22
C THR A 87 -29.56 -7.20 47.70
N GLN A 88 -28.78 -6.10 47.67
CA GLN A 88 -27.67 -5.66 48.55
C GLN A 88 -26.28 -6.35 48.52
N THR A 89 -25.27 -5.63 48.01
CA THR A 89 -24.17 -4.99 48.81
C THR A 89 -23.17 -4.29 47.86
N PRO A 90 -22.69 -3.05 48.14
CA PRO A 90 -21.62 -2.43 47.40
C PRO A 90 -20.27 -2.86 48.00
N VAL A 91 -19.57 -3.76 47.32
CA VAL A 91 -18.13 -3.98 47.56
C VAL A 91 -17.36 -3.38 46.40
N GLU A 92 -16.79 -2.21 46.71
CA GLU A 92 -15.78 -1.50 45.93
C GLU A 92 -14.64 -2.48 45.58
N SER A 93 -14.71 -3.03 44.38
CA SER A 93 -13.68 -3.90 43.84
C SER A 93 -12.81 -3.07 42.92
N SER A 94 -11.60 -2.82 43.41
CA SER A 94 -10.48 -2.21 42.72
C SER A 94 -10.34 -2.74 41.29
N ALA A 95 -10.37 -1.83 40.33
CA ALA A 95 -10.15 -2.10 38.93
C ALA A 95 -8.77 -2.75 38.72
N PRO A 96 -8.67 -3.92 38.07
CA PRO A 96 -7.40 -4.35 37.52
C PRO A 96 -7.09 -3.50 36.30
N VAL A 97 -5.95 -2.81 36.38
CA VAL A 97 -5.16 -2.23 35.31
C VAL A 97 -5.23 -3.06 34.01
N GLN A 98 -6.17 -2.73 33.13
CA GLN A 98 -5.97 -2.98 31.70
C GLN A 98 -5.04 -1.87 31.21
N ALA A 99 -3.75 -2.18 31.22
CA ALA A 99 -2.82 -1.60 30.28
C ALA A 99 -3.39 -1.87 28.88
N THR A 100 -4.18 -0.92 28.39
CA THR A 100 -4.51 -0.83 26.98
C THR A 100 -3.17 -0.74 26.28
N ALA A 101 -2.75 -1.87 25.69
CA ALA A 101 -1.76 -1.86 24.64
C ALA A 101 -2.29 -0.86 23.62
N VAL A 102 -1.79 0.37 23.69
CA VAL A 102 -2.06 1.44 22.75
C VAL A 102 -1.59 0.88 21.42
N ARG A 103 -2.51 0.26 20.68
CA ARG A 103 -2.33 0.01 19.25
C ARG A 103 -2.17 1.40 18.69
N LYS A 104 -0.91 1.83 18.54
CA LYS A 104 -0.55 3.10 17.94
C LYS A 104 -1.13 3.04 16.53
N ASN A 105 -2.28 3.68 16.36
CA ASN A 105 -2.90 3.79 15.05
C ASN A 105 -1.92 4.62 14.22
N LEU A 106 -1.20 3.95 13.33
CA LEU A 106 -0.25 4.58 12.41
C LEU A 106 -1.07 5.48 11.47
N SER A 107 -0.99 6.79 11.68
CA SER A 107 -1.68 7.79 10.86
C SER A 107 -0.65 8.75 10.28
N LEU A 108 -0.78 9.05 8.98
CA LEU A 108 0.03 10.06 8.32
C LEU A 108 -0.56 11.44 8.55
N SER A 109 0.29 12.43 8.81
CA SER A 109 -0.11 13.83 8.75
C SER A 109 -0.44 14.23 7.31
N LYS A 110 -1.20 15.32 7.12
CA LYS A 110 -1.51 15.84 5.79
C LYS A 110 -0.26 16.15 4.97
N GLU A 111 0.77 16.72 5.63
CA GLU A 111 2.06 17.01 5.00
C GLU A 111 2.74 15.73 4.51
N GLN A 112 2.78 14.68 5.34
CA GLN A 112 3.34 13.39 4.97
C GLN A 112 2.59 12.73 3.82
N MET A 113 1.25 12.87 3.78
CA MET A 113 0.46 12.36 2.66
C MET A 113 0.82 13.06 1.35
N THR A 114 0.89 14.39 1.36
CA THR A 114 1.28 15.18 0.18
C THR A 114 2.69 14.81 -0.27
N GLU A 115 3.65 14.75 0.65
CA GLU A 115 5.04 14.42 0.32
C GLU A 115 5.16 13.00 -0.24
N ALA A 116 4.47 12.02 0.35
CA ALA A 116 4.43 10.67 -0.18
C ALA A 116 3.79 10.61 -1.57
N GLN A 117 2.73 11.39 -1.80
CA GLN A 117 2.07 11.46 -3.11
C GLN A 117 3.00 12.05 -4.18
N GLU A 118 3.69 13.15 -3.89
CA GLU A 118 4.66 13.75 -4.81
C GLU A 118 5.82 12.79 -5.09
N MET A 119 6.32 12.13 -4.06
CA MET A 119 7.36 11.12 -4.17
C MET A 119 6.90 9.96 -5.08
N PHE A 120 5.69 9.44 -4.87
CA PHE A 120 5.14 8.33 -5.65
C PHE A 120 4.72 8.70 -7.07
N LYS A 121 4.42 9.98 -7.33
CA LYS A 121 4.14 10.50 -8.66
C LYS A 121 5.41 10.60 -9.50
N ALA A 122 6.53 10.98 -8.89
CA ALA A 122 7.81 11.15 -9.58
C ALA A 122 8.66 9.85 -9.63
N SER A 123 8.27 8.79 -8.92
CA SER A 123 9.02 7.54 -8.87
C SER A 123 8.61 6.56 -9.96
N ASN A 124 9.60 5.97 -10.62
CA ASN A 124 9.42 4.94 -11.64
C ASN A 124 9.98 3.56 -11.22
N LYS A 125 10.60 3.45 -10.03
CA LYS A 125 11.18 2.19 -9.51
C LYS A 125 10.58 1.69 -8.20
N VAL A 126 9.53 2.34 -7.66
CA VAL A 126 8.90 1.92 -6.39
C VAL A 126 7.70 1.00 -6.66
N SER A 127 7.82 -0.24 -6.22
CA SER A 127 6.78 -1.26 -6.27
C SER A 127 5.72 -1.06 -5.18
N ARG A 128 4.57 -1.74 -5.31
CA ARG A 128 3.49 -1.70 -4.30
C ARG A 128 3.96 -2.07 -2.87
N PRO A 129 4.69 -3.17 -2.63
CA PRO A 129 5.18 -3.50 -1.29
C PRO A 129 6.15 -2.44 -0.74
N GLU A 130 6.99 -1.84 -1.60
CA GLU A 130 7.89 -0.76 -1.18
C GLU A 130 7.14 0.53 -0.84
N LYS A 131 6.09 0.88 -1.59
CA LYS A 131 5.22 2.01 -1.24
C LYS A 131 4.58 1.81 0.13
N ALA A 132 4.09 0.60 0.42
CA ALA A 132 3.54 0.27 1.73
C ALA A 132 4.59 0.39 2.84
N LEU A 133 5.83 0.00 2.55
CA LEU A 133 6.95 0.12 3.49
C LEU A 133 7.28 1.58 3.82
N ILE A 134 7.38 2.43 2.79
CA ILE A 134 7.63 3.87 2.94
C ILE A 134 6.49 4.52 3.74
N LEU A 135 5.23 4.25 3.38
CA LEU A 135 4.07 4.79 4.10
C LEU A 135 4.04 4.33 5.56
N GLY A 136 4.31 3.05 5.82
CA GLY A 136 4.39 2.50 7.17
C GLY A 136 5.46 3.21 7.99
N PHE A 137 6.65 3.42 7.43
CA PHE A 137 7.74 4.12 8.08
C PHE A 137 7.40 5.59 8.38
N MET A 138 6.87 6.32 7.39
CA MET A 138 6.44 7.72 7.57
C MET A 138 5.35 7.86 8.63
N ALA A 139 4.46 6.87 8.74
CA ALA A 139 3.41 6.83 9.75
C ALA A 139 3.92 6.45 11.16
N GLY A 140 5.22 6.17 11.30
CA GLY A 140 5.88 5.87 12.57
C GLY A 140 6.13 4.39 12.84
N SER A 141 5.92 3.51 11.87
CA SER A 141 6.30 2.09 12.01
C SER A 141 7.82 1.95 12.08
N ARG A 142 8.30 1.27 13.11
CA ARG A 142 9.74 1.03 13.35
C ARG A 142 10.12 -0.45 13.31
N ASP A 143 9.18 -1.33 12.98
CA ASP A 143 9.47 -2.74 12.73
C ASP A 143 10.25 -2.88 11.43
N ASN A 144 11.53 -3.26 11.54
CA ASN A 144 12.39 -3.50 10.40
C ASN A 144 12.09 -4.90 9.81
N PRO A 145 11.50 -5.00 8.60
CA PRO A 145 11.21 -6.30 7.99
C PRO A 145 12.47 -7.06 7.56
N CYS A 146 13.61 -6.38 7.47
CA CYS A 146 14.87 -6.91 6.97
C CYS A 146 16.01 -6.67 7.97
N PRO A 147 15.94 -7.21 9.22
CA PRO A 147 16.95 -6.94 10.24
C PRO A 147 18.36 -7.40 9.83
N GLN A 148 18.44 -8.46 9.02
CA GLN A 148 19.70 -8.97 8.46
C GLN A 148 20.40 -7.99 7.51
N GLN A 149 19.68 -7.04 6.90
CA GLN A 149 20.26 -6.02 6.01
C GLN A 149 20.74 -4.77 6.78
N GLY A 150 20.61 -4.80 8.11
CA GLY A 150 20.96 -3.69 8.99
C GLY A 150 19.78 -2.75 9.27
N ASN A 151 20.09 -1.70 10.04
CA ASN A 151 19.11 -0.76 10.57
C ASN A 151 18.68 0.34 9.60
N VAL A 152 19.38 0.46 8.47
CA VAL A 152 19.14 1.49 7.45
C VAL A 152 18.77 0.80 6.15
N LEU A 153 17.59 1.10 5.63
CA LEU A 153 17.15 0.59 4.33
C LEU A 153 17.14 1.73 3.30
N ASN A 154 17.52 1.39 2.07
CA ASN A 154 17.47 2.28 0.92
C ASN A 154 16.53 1.69 -0.13
N ILE A 155 15.54 2.46 -0.57
CA ILE A 155 14.62 2.09 -1.65
C ILE A 155 14.87 3.03 -2.81
N LYS A 156 15.14 2.49 -4.01
CA LYS A 156 15.30 3.31 -5.22
C LYS A 156 13.93 3.86 -5.62
N LEU A 157 13.80 5.19 -5.62
CA LEU A 157 12.59 5.90 -6.03
C LEU A 157 12.51 6.01 -7.54
N SER A 158 13.57 6.54 -8.15
CA SER A 158 13.62 6.74 -9.59
C SER A 158 15.00 6.49 -10.16
N GLU A 159 15.01 6.23 -11.46
CA GLU A 159 16.19 6.17 -12.30
C GLU A 159 15.88 6.96 -13.57
N LYS A 160 16.67 8.00 -13.83
CA LYS A 160 16.60 8.80 -15.04
C LYS A 160 17.89 8.61 -15.84
N GLU A 161 17.74 8.30 -17.12
CA GLU A 161 18.84 8.17 -18.06
C GLU A 161 19.01 9.47 -18.85
N GLU A 162 20.24 9.94 -18.98
CA GLU A 162 20.63 11.11 -19.77
C GLU A 162 21.86 10.75 -20.62
N ILE A 163 21.74 10.87 -21.94
CA ILE A 163 22.86 10.69 -22.86
C ILE A 163 23.57 12.04 -23.00
N VAL A 164 24.83 12.09 -22.58
CA VAL A 164 25.66 13.30 -22.67
C VAL A 164 26.71 13.07 -23.75
N GLU A 165 26.81 14.02 -24.69
CA GLU A 165 27.87 14.05 -25.70
C GLU A 165 29.04 14.88 -25.18
N LEU A 166 30.23 14.29 -25.20
CA LEU A 166 31.47 14.93 -24.77
C LEU A 166 32.05 15.76 -25.91
N SER A 167 32.98 16.64 -25.57
CA SER A 167 33.69 17.51 -26.51
C SER A 167 34.53 16.77 -27.55
N ASP A 168 34.87 15.51 -27.29
CA ASP A 168 35.60 14.61 -28.19
C ASP A 168 34.67 13.82 -29.14
N GLY A 169 33.36 14.02 -29.05
CA GLY A 169 32.34 13.29 -29.82
C GLY A 169 31.92 11.96 -29.21
N SER A 170 32.53 11.54 -28.09
CA SER A 170 32.13 10.34 -27.36
C SER A 170 30.79 10.56 -26.65
N LYS A 171 29.98 9.50 -26.49
CA LYS A 171 28.71 9.55 -25.73
C LYS A 171 28.87 8.80 -24.42
N ILE A 172 28.46 9.40 -23.31
CA ILE A 172 28.31 8.73 -22.02
C ILE A 172 26.84 8.67 -21.63
N ILE A 173 26.47 7.60 -20.92
CA ILE A 173 25.15 7.49 -20.31
C ILE A 173 25.28 7.85 -18.83
N LYS A 174 24.54 8.87 -18.42
CA LYS A 174 24.44 9.31 -17.03
C LYS A 174 23.11 8.83 -16.46
N TYR A 175 23.19 8.11 -15.35
CA TYR A 175 22.04 7.72 -14.55
C TYR A 175 21.93 8.61 -13.32
N GLU A 176 20.81 9.30 -13.18
CA GLU A 176 20.43 10.03 -11.98
C GLU A 176 19.45 9.17 -11.17
N ASP A 177 19.99 8.44 -10.19
CA ASP A 177 19.19 7.60 -9.30
C ASP A 177 18.74 8.40 -8.08
N THR A 178 17.45 8.38 -7.75
CA THR A 178 16.94 8.95 -6.49
C THR A 178 16.59 7.82 -5.52
N TYR A 179 16.94 7.98 -4.24
CA TYR A 179 16.70 6.99 -3.19
C TYR A 179 15.95 7.60 -2.00
N PHE A 180 15.14 6.77 -1.36
CA PHE A 180 14.58 7.01 -0.03
C PHE A 180 15.35 6.16 0.97
N GLN A 181 16.04 6.82 1.91
CA GLN A 181 16.72 6.17 3.02
C GLN A 181 15.87 6.30 4.27
N MET A 182 15.73 5.20 5.01
CA MET A 182 15.04 5.18 6.30
C MET A 182 15.86 4.45 7.34
N ASN A 183 15.97 5.04 8.53
CA ASN A 183 16.70 4.48 9.66
C ASN A 183 15.70 3.99 10.73
N TYR A 184 15.64 2.68 10.95
CA TYR A 184 14.70 2.07 11.90
C TYR A 184 15.03 2.32 13.37
N ILE A 185 16.27 2.72 13.69
CA ILE A 185 16.67 3.07 15.06
C ILE A 185 16.28 4.51 15.37
N THR A 186 16.67 5.47 14.54
CA THR A 186 16.38 6.89 14.81
C THR A 186 14.98 7.29 14.38
N GLY A 187 14.44 6.64 13.35
CA GLY A 187 13.19 7.05 12.70
C GLY A 187 13.34 8.13 11.65
N GLU A 188 14.57 8.55 11.40
CA GLU A 188 14.85 9.57 10.40
C GLU A 188 14.80 8.95 9.02
N TRP A 189 14.30 9.73 8.08
CA TRP A 189 14.34 9.40 6.67
C TRP A 189 14.86 10.59 5.89
N LYS A 190 15.45 10.32 4.72
CA LYS A 190 15.91 11.35 3.80
C LYS A 190 15.81 10.87 2.35
N ARG A 191 15.74 11.83 1.44
CA ARG A 191 15.92 11.61 0.01
C ARG A 191 17.33 12.02 -0.39
N PHE A 192 17.96 11.22 -1.24
CA PHE A 192 19.27 11.56 -1.79
C PHE A 192 19.38 11.08 -3.23
N GLN A 193 20.25 11.72 -4.01
CA GLN A 193 20.52 11.35 -5.39
C GLN A 193 21.92 10.77 -5.52
N LYS A 194 22.07 9.82 -6.43
CA LYS A 194 23.36 9.25 -6.81
C LYS A 194 23.48 9.29 -8.33
N VAL A 195 24.48 10.01 -8.80
CA VAL A 195 24.85 10.01 -10.21
C VAL A 195 25.77 8.81 -10.45
N ARG A 196 25.51 8.07 -11.53
CA ARG A 196 26.41 7.05 -12.07
C ARG A 196 26.63 7.32 -13.54
N GLU A 197 27.86 7.14 -14.01
CA GLU A 197 28.21 7.31 -15.41
C GLU A 197 28.65 5.95 -15.98
N VAL A 198 28.22 5.65 -17.19
CA VAL A 198 28.59 4.46 -17.93
C VAL A 198 29.10 4.93 -19.29
N ALA A 199 30.34 4.56 -19.62
CA ALA A 199 30.89 4.81 -20.95
C ALA A 199 30.14 3.94 -21.98
N VAL A 200 29.70 4.55 -23.07
CA VAL A 200 29.20 3.81 -24.23
C VAL A 200 30.41 3.37 -25.03
N SER A 201 30.78 2.10 -24.90
CA SER A 201 31.85 1.45 -25.67
C SER A 201 31.42 1.13 -27.10
#